data_AF-A0A7X6STE6-F1
#
_entry.id   AF-A0A7X6STE6-F1
#
_cell.length_a   1.000
_cell.length_b   1.000
_cell.length_c   1.000
_cell.angle_alpha   90.00
_cell.angle_beta   90.00
_cell.angle_gamma   90.00
#
_symmetry.space_group_name_H-M   'P 1'
#
loop_
_entity.id
_entity.type
_entity.pdbx_description
1 polymer ?
#
loop_
_entity_poly.entity_id
_entity_poly.type
_entity_poly.pdbx_seq_one_letter_code
_entity_poly.pdbx_strand_id
1 'polypeptide(L)'
;MFSPQLWQAPVVSKATFSQLPTLEEELEQHLRYIADKHKDVRFASSLAVEDMVITDAIARLKLPIKVFTLSTGKLHQETLELLEETRQR
;
A
#
# COMPACT_ATOMS: atom_id res chain seq x y z
N MET A 1 18.62 29.81 15.01
CA MET A 1 18.28 28.40 15.30
C MET A 1 17.28 27.97 14.23
N PHE A 2 17.61 27.00 13.39
CA PHE A 2 16.76 26.54 12.29
C PHE A 2 15.85 25.43 12.80
N SER A 3 14.53 25.63 12.74
CA SER A 3 13.54 24.61 13.08
C SER A 3 12.88 24.16 11.78
N PRO A 4 13.26 22.99 11.22
CA PRO A 4 12.62 22.49 10.02
C PRO A 4 11.15 22.19 10.30
N GLN A 5 10.28 22.59 9.38
CA GLN A 5 8.90 22.14 9.40
C GLN A 5 8.88 20.66 8.97
N LEU A 6 8.64 19.77 9.94
CA LEU A 6 8.49 18.35 9.67
C LEU A 6 7.14 18.08 9.00
N TRP A 7 7.08 16.98 8.26
CA TRP A 7 5.84 16.50 7.68
C TRP A 7 4.78 16.26 8.77
N GLN A 8 3.55 16.63 8.46
CA GLN A 8 2.38 16.39 9.30
C GLN A 8 1.32 15.71 8.44
N ALA A 9 0.62 14.74 9.01
CA ALA A 9 -0.49 14.09 8.32
C ALA A 9 -1.54 15.14 7.92
N PRO A 10 -2.05 15.10 6.67
CA PRO A 10 -3.04 16.07 6.23
C PRO A 10 -4.34 15.92 7.04
N VAL A 11 -4.95 17.04 7.42
CA VAL A 11 -6.28 17.04 8.01
C VAL A 11 -7.30 16.80 6.89
N VAL A 12 -7.93 15.63 6.91
CA VAL A 12 -8.88 15.21 5.87
C VAL A 12 -10.29 15.69 6.22
N SER A 13 -10.97 16.32 5.26
CA SER A 13 -12.32 16.88 5.47
C SER A 13 -13.39 15.78 5.49
N LYS A 14 -14.55 16.04 6.14
CA LYS A 14 -15.71 15.12 6.09
C LYS A 14 -16.19 14.85 4.66
N ALA A 15 -16.12 15.84 3.78
CA ALA A 15 -16.50 15.71 2.37
C ALA A 15 -15.51 14.84 1.57
N THR A 16 -14.26 14.76 2.01
CA THR A 16 -13.28 13.82 1.44
C THR A 16 -13.56 12.41 1.95
N PHE A 17 -13.79 12.24 3.26
CA PHE A 17 -14.12 10.93 3.84
C PHE A 17 -15.39 10.30 3.27
N SER A 18 -16.37 11.10 2.84
CA SER A 18 -17.59 10.55 2.21
C SER A 18 -17.33 9.83 0.89
N GLN A 19 -16.16 10.04 0.25
CA GLN A 19 -15.78 9.36 -0.99
C GLN A 19 -15.08 8.01 -0.75
N LEU A 20 -14.69 7.71 0.49
CA LEU A 20 -13.89 6.53 0.80
C LEU A 20 -14.52 5.20 0.30
N PRO A 21 -15.83 4.93 0.49
CA PRO A 21 -16.41 3.68 0.00
C PRO A 21 -16.32 3.53 -1.52
N THR A 22 -16.49 4.62 -2.26
CA THR A 22 -16.37 4.62 -3.73
C THR A 22 -14.93 4.35 -4.16
N LEU A 23 -13.95 5.00 -3.52
CA LEU A 23 -12.53 4.80 -3.81
C LEU A 23 -12.06 3.39 -3.46
N GLU A 24 -12.57 2.81 -2.37
CA GLU A 24 -12.32 1.40 -2.02
C GLU A 24 -12.86 0.48 -3.10
N GLU A 25 -14.12 0.66 -3.52
CA GLU A 25 -14.72 -0.17 -4.58
C GLU A 25 -13.96 -0.08 -5.91
N GLU A 26 -13.58 1.14 -6.33
CA GLU A 26 -12.78 1.36 -7.54
C GLU A 26 -11.41 0.68 -7.46
N LEU A 27 -10.73 0.75 -6.31
CA LEU A 27 -9.46 0.05 -6.09
C LEU A 27 -9.64 -1.47 -6.26
N GLU A 28 -10.65 -2.05 -5.62
CA GLU A 28 -10.90 -3.49 -5.70
C GLU A 28 -11.22 -3.93 -7.14
N GLN A 29 -12.04 -3.15 -7.86
CA GLN A 29 -12.38 -3.40 -9.25
C GLN A 29 -11.13 -3.38 -10.15
N HIS A 30 -10.26 -2.39 -9.98
CA HIS A 30 -9.01 -2.31 -10.74
C HIS A 30 -8.07 -3.48 -10.46
N LEU A 31 -7.90 -3.86 -9.19
CA LEU A 31 -7.04 -4.99 -8.84
C LEU A 31 -7.57 -6.31 -9.40
N ARG A 32 -8.90 -6.53 -9.35
CA ARG A 32 -9.54 -7.71 -9.97
C ARG A 32 -9.36 -7.72 -11.48
N TYR A 33 -9.55 -6.57 -12.12
CA TYR A 33 -9.36 -6.44 -13.57
C TYR A 33 -7.92 -6.77 -13.97
N ILE A 34 -6.92 -6.22 -13.26
CA ILE A 34 -5.49 -6.50 -13.55
C ILE A 34 -5.20 -8.00 -13.37
N ALA A 35 -5.70 -8.61 -12.29
CA ALA A 35 -5.51 -10.03 -12.03
C ALA A 35 -6.16 -10.95 -13.08
N ASP A 36 -7.30 -10.54 -13.68
CA ASP A 36 -7.96 -11.26 -14.78
C ASP A 36 -7.23 -11.09 -16.12
N LYS A 37 -6.78 -9.86 -16.42
CA LYS A 37 -6.22 -9.52 -17.74
C LYS A 37 -4.78 -9.95 -17.95
N HIS A 38 -3.99 -10.07 -16.88
CA HIS A 38 -2.57 -10.32 -16.98
C HIS A 38 -2.14 -11.61 -16.27
N LYS A 39 -1.13 -12.27 -16.82
CA LYS A 39 -0.50 -13.44 -16.20
C LYS A 39 0.72 -12.99 -15.38
N ASP A 40 0.94 -13.61 -14.22
CA ASP A 40 2.11 -13.41 -13.35
C ASP A 40 2.33 -11.95 -12.90
N VAL A 41 1.26 -11.34 -12.38
CA VAL A 41 1.25 -9.97 -11.87
C VAL A 41 2.04 -9.86 -10.56
N ARG A 42 2.83 -8.80 -10.44
CA ARG A 42 3.57 -8.48 -9.21
C ARG A 42 3.38 -7.02 -8.83
N PHE A 43 3.16 -6.75 -7.55
CA PHE A 43 3.11 -5.41 -6.99
C PHE A 43 4.43 -5.10 -6.28
N ALA A 44 5.13 -4.08 -6.74
CA ALA A 44 6.34 -3.58 -6.10
C ALA A 44 5.93 -2.62 -4.98
N SER A 45 6.26 -2.97 -3.74
CA SER A 45 5.90 -2.20 -2.55
C SER A 45 7.16 -1.71 -1.81
N SER A 46 7.16 -0.43 -1.49
CA SER A 46 8.16 0.24 -0.65
C SER A 46 7.78 0.24 0.83
N LEU A 47 6.63 -0.35 1.19
CA LEU A 47 6.00 -0.31 2.50
C LEU A 47 5.54 1.08 2.95
N ALA A 48 5.38 2.01 1.99
CA ALA A 48 4.70 3.28 2.23
C ALA A 48 3.23 3.03 2.61
N VAL A 49 2.59 4.01 3.24
CA VAL A 49 1.22 3.88 3.77
C VAL A 49 0.24 3.49 2.67
N GLU A 50 0.36 4.10 1.48
CA GLU A 50 -0.44 3.79 0.30
C GLU A 50 -0.22 2.36 -0.22
N ASP A 51 1.03 1.87 -0.20
CA ASP A 51 1.36 0.51 -0.62
C ASP A 51 0.76 -0.52 0.34
N MET A 52 0.65 -0.17 1.63
CA MET A 52 0.02 -1.03 2.64
C MET A 52 -1.49 -1.15 2.45
N VAL A 53 -2.17 -0.09 2.00
CA VAL A 53 -3.60 -0.17 1.62
C VAL A 53 -3.79 -1.11 0.44
N ILE A 54 -2.94 -1.02 -0.59
CA ILE A 54 -3.01 -1.91 -1.76
C ILE A 54 -2.67 -3.36 -1.35
N THR A 55 -1.67 -3.54 -0.49
CA THR A 55 -1.26 -4.86 0.03
C THR A 55 -2.39 -5.53 0.82
N ASP A 56 -3.09 -4.77 1.69
CA ASP A 56 -4.29 -5.26 2.39
C ASP A 56 -5.37 -5.69 1.39
N ALA A 57 -5.70 -4.84 0.41
CA ALA A 57 -6.72 -5.16 -0.58
C ALA A 57 -6.37 -6.44 -1.37
N ILE A 58 -5.12 -6.60 -1.80
CA ILE A 58 -4.65 -7.82 -2.47
C ILE A 58 -4.84 -9.06 -1.59
N ALA A 59 -4.42 -8.99 -0.32
CA ALA A 59 -4.50 -10.09 0.63
C ALA A 59 -5.95 -10.47 0.98
N ARG A 60 -6.75 -9.47 1.36
CA ARG A 60 -8.16 -9.62 1.75
C ARG A 60 -9.03 -10.19 0.63
N LEU A 61 -8.79 -9.75 -0.61
CA LEU A 61 -9.49 -10.26 -1.79
C LEU A 61 -8.89 -11.57 -2.33
N LYS A 62 -7.77 -12.04 -1.77
CA LYS A 62 -7.03 -13.25 -2.16
C LYS A 62 -6.66 -13.25 -3.65
N LEU A 63 -6.23 -12.11 -4.17
CA LEU A 63 -5.87 -11.98 -5.58
C LEU A 63 -4.54 -12.66 -5.86
N PRO A 64 -4.34 -13.27 -7.05
CA PRO A 64 -3.08 -13.92 -7.43
C PRO A 64 -1.99 -12.91 -7.83
N ILE A 65 -1.78 -11.87 -7.03
CA ILE A 65 -0.78 -10.81 -7.23
C ILE A 65 0.30 -10.98 -6.17
N LYS A 66 1.54 -11.22 -6.60
CA LYS A 66 2.67 -11.35 -5.67
C LYS A 66 3.17 -9.97 -5.27
N VAL A 67 3.33 -9.71 -3.98
CA VAL A 67 3.93 -8.47 -3.47
C VAL A 67 5.42 -8.68 -3.25
N PHE A 68 6.25 -7.72 -3.62
CA PHE A 68 7.69 -7.76 -3.38
C PHE A 68 8.26 -6.38 -3.04
N THR A 69 9.35 -6.37 -2.29
CA THR A 69 10.12 -5.17 -1.95
C THR A 69 11.54 -5.32 -2.47
N LEU A 70 12.10 -4.25 -3.04
CA LEU A 70 13.48 -4.23 -3.51
C LEU A 70 14.43 -4.01 -2.34
N SER A 71 15.36 -4.96 -2.13
CA SER A 71 16.45 -4.77 -1.17
C SER A 71 17.52 -3.87 -1.78
N THR A 72 17.57 -2.62 -1.36
CA THR A 72 18.56 -1.63 -1.82
C THR A 72 19.90 -1.74 -1.09
N GLY A 73 19.97 -2.57 -0.04
CA GLY A 73 21.13 -2.69 0.85
C GLY A 73 21.25 -1.58 1.91
N LYS A 74 20.32 -0.61 1.94
CA LYS A 74 20.31 0.51 2.89
C LYS A 74 18.91 0.87 3.40
N LEU A 75 18.04 -0.13 3.56
CA LEU A 75 16.73 0.10 4.16
C LEU A 75 16.88 0.40 5.67
N HIS A 76 16.03 1.27 6.19
CA HIS A 76 15.97 1.53 7.62
C HIS A 76 15.54 0.27 8.37
N GLN A 77 15.97 0.14 9.63
CA GLN A 77 15.66 -1.03 10.45
C GLN A 77 14.14 -1.19 10.64
N GLU A 78 13.43 -0.08 10.80
CA GLU A 78 11.97 -0.03 10.93
C GLU A 78 11.27 -0.53 9.65
N THR A 79 11.84 -0.26 8.47
CA THR A 79 11.31 -0.78 7.19
C THR A 79 11.51 -2.29 7.10
N LEU A 80 12.64 -2.82 7.57
CA LEU A 80 12.90 -4.26 7.60
C LEU A 80 11.96 -4.98 8.57
N GLU A 81 11.71 -4.39 9.74
CA GLU A 81 10.77 -4.91 10.73
C GLU A 81 9.34 -4.94 10.18
N LEU A 82 8.89 -3.83 9.57
CA LEU A 82 7.58 -3.78 8.93
C LEU A 82 7.44 -4.80 7.78
N LEU A 83 8.51 -5.05 7.02
CA LEU A 83 8.51 -6.07 5.96
C LEU A 83 8.22 -7.46 6.54
N GLU A 84 8.91 -7.80 7.63
CA GLU A 84 8.74 -9.10 8.29
C GLU A 84 7.35 -9.23 8.93
N GLU A 85 6.83 -8.19 9.56
CA GLU A 85 5.46 -8.17 10.09
C GLU A 85 4.41 -8.34 8.99
N THR A 86 4.58 -7.63 7.88
CA THR A 86 3.65 -7.69 6.73
C THR A 86 3.63 -9.08 6.11
N ARG A 87 4.78 -9.78 6.04
CA ARG A 87 4.86 -11.15 5.50
C ARG A 87 4.10 -12.19 6.32
N GLN A 88 3.84 -11.91 7.60
CA GLN A 88 3.17 -12.85 8.51
C GLN A 88 1.64 -12.73 8.51
N ARG A 89 1.09 -11.72 7.83
CA ARG A 89 -0.34 -11.46 7.70
C ARG A 89 -0.89 -12.03 6.39
#